data_AF-A0A961HMW9-F1
#
_entry.id   AF-A0A961HMW9-F1
#
_cell.length_a   1.000
_cell.length_b   1.000
_cell.length_c   1.000
_cell.angle_alpha   90.00
_cell.angle_beta   90.00
_cell.angle_gamma   90.00
#
_symmetry.space_group_name_H-M   'P 1'
#
loop_
_entity.id
_entity.type
_entity.pdbx_description
1 polymer ?
#
loop_
_entity_poly.entity_id
_entity_poly.type
_entity_poly.pdbx_seq_one_letter_code
_entity_poly.pdbx_strand_id
1 'polypeptide(L)'
;TSLHYYFPWAMKALAKWSAFCVATDRIAKTQVDTEPWFAVADNDQLDYDAKIVAYQRLADAHFDTERYNEFCATTLSHIDEITYEYVTSPEFRSMLTSTIHQTYPTHEWERFEAHFGGLLTMWSDDNAHLAG
;
A
#
# COMPACT_ATOMS: atom_id res chain seq x y z
N THR A 1 -16.73 4.21 -1.72
CA THR A 1 -15.73 3.14 -1.96
C THR A 1 -14.36 3.77 -2.06
N SER A 2 -13.29 3.07 -1.65
CA SER A 2 -11.90 3.58 -1.69
C SER A 2 -11.17 3.21 -2.99
N LEU A 3 -11.89 2.83 -4.05
CA LEU A 3 -11.25 2.44 -5.31
C LEU A 3 -10.84 3.69 -6.07
N HIS A 4 -9.53 3.87 -6.19
CA HIS A 4 -8.88 4.99 -6.87
C HIS A 4 -7.65 4.48 -7.64
N TYR A 5 -7.01 5.33 -8.43
CA TYR A 5 -5.81 4.96 -9.21
C TYR A 5 -4.75 4.20 -8.39
N TYR A 6 -4.44 4.65 -7.16
CA TYR A 6 -3.45 3.98 -6.29
C TYR A 6 -3.96 2.73 -5.54
N PHE A 7 -5.16 2.23 -5.83
CA PHE A 7 -5.75 1.11 -5.09
C PHE A 7 -4.88 -0.17 -5.20
N PRO A 8 -4.42 -0.59 -6.38
CA PRO A 8 -3.52 -1.75 -6.50
C PRO A 8 -2.26 -1.62 -5.66
N TRP A 9 -1.62 -0.44 -5.68
CA TRP A 9 -0.45 -0.16 -4.86
C TRP A 9 -0.75 -0.28 -3.37
N ALA A 10 -1.86 0.29 -2.91
CA ALA A 10 -2.25 0.24 -1.49
C ALA A 10 -2.52 -1.19 -1.02
N MET A 11 -3.22 -1.99 -1.83
CA MET A 11 -3.49 -3.39 -1.53
C MET A 11 -2.21 -4.23 -1.48
N LYS A 12 -1.30 -4.01 -2.43
CA LYS A 12 0.03 -4.62 -2.42
C LYS A 12 0.82 -4.26 -1.17
N ALA A 13 0.85 -2.98 -0.80
CA ALA A 13 1.55 -2.52 0.39
C ALA A 13 0.98 -3.17 1.67
N LEU A 14 -0.35 -3.26 1.78
CA LEU A 14 -1.03 -3.94 2.88
C LEU A 14 -0.71 -5.44 2.91
N ALA A 15 -0.68 -6.11 1.76
CA ALA A 15 -0.33 -7.53 1.67
C ALA A 15 1.13 -7.77 2.11
N LYS A 16 2.08 -6.96 1.62
CA LYS A 16 3.50 -7.02 2.02
C LYS A 16 3.66 -6.83 3.54
N TRP A 17 3.02 -5.81 4.10
CA TRP A 17 3.08 -5.53 5.54
C TRP A 17 2.46 -6.65 6.37
N SER A 18 1.30 -7.17 5.95
CA SER A 18 0.62 -8.27 6.65
C SER A 18 1.46 -9.55 6.64
N ALA A 19 2.03 -9.90 5.47
CA ALA A 19 2.89 -11.06 5.32
C ALA A 19 4.16 -10.94 6.18
N PHE A 20 4.80 -9.76 6.17
CA PHE A 20 5.95 -9.48 7.03
C PHE A 20 5.58 -9.67 8.51
N CYS A 21 4.51 -9.03 8.97
CA CYS A 21 4.09 -9.11 10.36
C CYS A 21 3.86 -10.56 10.82
N VAL A 22 3.12 -11.34 10.03
CA VAL A 22 2.84 -12.75 10.32
C VAL A 22 4.12 -13.60 10.29
N ALA A 23 4.96 -13.44 9.28
CA ALA A 23 6.17 -14.25 9.12
C ALA A 23 7.23 -13.97 10.20
N THR A 24 7.22 -12.77 10.78
CA THR A 24 8.20 -12.34 11.79
C THR A 24 7.69 -12.32 13.22
N ASP A 25 6.45 -12.76 13.44
CA ASP A 25 5.72 -12.63 14.72
C ASP A 25 5.72 -11.18 15.25
N ARG A 26 5.61 -10.21 14.33
CA ARG A 26 5.58 -8.79 14.65
C ARG A 26 4.14 -8.35 14.86
N ILE A 27 3.90 -7.66 15.96
CA ILE A 27 2.62 -6.98 16.20
C ILE A 27 2.48 -5.81 15.21
N ALA A 28 1.46 -5.88 14.36
CA ALA A 28 1.13 -4.84 13.38
C ALA A 28 0.53 -3.59 14.08
N LYS A 29 1.39 -2.75 14.67
CA LYS A 29 0.97 -1.47 15.26
C LYS A 29 0.52 -0.52 14.15
N THR A 30 -0.72 -0.02 14.25
CA THR A 30 -1.27 0.96 13.29
C THR A 30 -1.03 2.41 13.69
N GLN A 31 -0.56 2.64 14.91
CA GLN A 31 -0.26 3.96 15.47
C GLN A 31 1.20 3.98 15.96
N VAL A 32 1.87 5.11 15.74
CA VAL A 32 3.19 5.37 16.32
C VAL A 32 3.04 5.75 17.79
N ASP A 33 4.07 5.45 18.59
CA ASP A 33 4.25 6.13 19.87
C ASP A 33 4.74 7.54 19.59
N THR A 34 3.99 8.56 20.00
CA THR A 34 4.24 9.96 19.64
C THR A 34 5.21 10.67 20.57
N GLU A 35 5.41 10.17 21.79
CA GLU A 35 6.28 10.81 22.79
C GLU A 35 7.73 10.99 22.27
N PRO A 36 8.38 9.99 21.65
CA PRO A 36 9.73 10.16 21.10
C PRO A 36 9.81 11.21 19.98
N TRP A 37 8.73 11.43 19.23
CA TRP A 37 8.69 12.41 18.15
C TRP A 37 8.63 13.83 18.71
N PHE A 38 7.80 14.05 19.73
CA PHE A 38 7.77 15.34 20.42
C PHE A 38 9.09 15.65 21.12
N ALA A 39 9.76 14.63 21.69
CA ALA A 39 11.09 14.82 22.27
C ALA A 39 12.14 15.30 21.25
N VAL A 40 12.07 14.87 19.98
CA VAL A 40 12.92 15.39 18.91
C VAL A 40 12.54 16.83 18.55
N ALA A 41 11.24 17.14 18.50
CA ALA A 41 10.73 18.47 18.21
C ALA A 41 11.21 19.50 19.24
N ASP A 42 11.13 19.15 20.52
CA ASP A 42 11.45 20.00 21.67
C ASP A 42 12.96 20.05 21.99
N ASN A 43 13.79 19.33 21.23
CA ASN A 43 15.23 19.34 21.44
C ASN A 43 15.88 20.58 20.80
N ASP A 44 16.18 21.59 21.62
CA ASP A 44 16.86 22.83 21.22
C ASP A 44 18.34 22.64 20.83
N GLN A 45 18.92 21.46 21.09
CA GLN A 45 20.30 21.14 20.68
C GLN A 45 20.41 20.60 19.26
N LEU A 46 19.28 20.24 18.63
CA LEU A 46 19.24 19.75 17.26
C LEU A 46 18.87 20.90 16.31
N ASP A 47 19.69 21.11 15.27
CA ASP A 47 19.27 21.91 14.14
C ASP A 47 18.23 21.19 13.28
N TYR A 48 17.73 21.85 12.23
CA TYR A 48 16.67 21.31 11.38
C TYR A 48 17.05 19.97 10.74
N ASP A 49 18.24 19.89 10.14
CA ASP A 49 18.68 18.68 9.45
C ASP A 49 18.88 17.52 10.43
N ALA A 50 19.43 17.80 11.62
CA ALA A 50 19.57 16.81 12.68
C ALA A 50 18.21 16.30 13.18
N LYS A 51 17.17 17.15 13.24
CA LYS A 51 15.80 16.72 13.55
C LYS A 51 15.25 15.80 12.46
N ILE A 52 15.45 16.11 11.18
CA ILE A 52 15.03 15.23 10.07
C ILE A 52 15.68 13.85 10.20
N VAL A 53 16.99 13.78 10.47
CA VAL A 53 17.70 12.51 10.68
C VAL A 53 17.15 11.76 11.89
N ALA A 54 16.85 12.45 12.99
CA ALA A 54 16.27 11.83 14.18
C ALA A 54 14.86 11.25 13.91
N TYR A 55 14.01 11.98 13.19
CA TYR A 55 12.70 11.47 12.77
C TYR A 55 12.81 10.26 11.85
N GLN A 56 13.75 10.27 10.91
CA GLN A 56 13.99 9.11 10.04
C GLN A 56 14.35 7.86 10.86
N ARG A 57 15.22 8.00 11.87
CA ARG A 57 15.57 6.88 12.78
C ARG A 57 14.36 6.35 13.55
N LEU A 58 13.46 7.22 14.01
CA LEU A 58 12.23 6.81 14.67
C LEU A 58 11.29 6.06 13.70
N ALA A 59 11.16 6.54 12.47
CA ALA A 59 10.41 5.85 11.42
C ALA A 59 11.01 4.47 11.13
N ASP A 60 12.33 4.39 10.96
CA ASP A 60 13.02 3.15 10.64
C ASP A 60 12.88 2.10 11.74
N ALA A 61 12.97 2.50 13.00
CA ALA A 61 12.70 1.63 14.13
C ALA A 61 11.22 1.21 14.20
N HIS A 62 10.30 2.14 13.94
CA HIS A 62 8.85 1.84 13.96
C HIS A 62 8.44 0.85 12.87
N PHE A 63 9.04 0.93 11.69
CA PHE A 63 8.71 0.04 10.56
C PHE A 63 9.63 -1.16 10.42
N ASP A 64 10.74 -1.20 11.19
CA ASP A 64 11.80 -2.21 11.01
C ASP A 64 12.27 -2.23 9.55
N THR A 65 12.56 -1.03 9.03
CA THR A 65 12.70 -0.75 7.59
C THR A 65 13.69 -1.69 6.90
N GLU A 66 14.85 -1.92 7.51
CA GLU A 66 15.89 -2.77 6.92
C GLU A 66 15.41 -4.22 6.75
N ARG A 67 14.88 -4.81 7.83
CA ARG A 67 14.36 -6.18 7.81
C ARG A 67 13.14 -6.32 6.93
N TYR A 68 12.26 -5.32 6.91
CA TYR A 68 11.10 -5.29 6.02
C TYR A 68 11.53 -5.27 4.54
N ASN A 69 12.49 -4.42 4.20
CA ASN A 69 13.00 -4.32 2.83
C ASN A 69 13.70 -5.61 2.39
N GLU A 70 14.53 -6.19 3.25
CA GLU A 70 15.16 -7.49 3.00
C GLU A 70 14.09 -8.57 2.77
N PHE A 71 13.13 -8.71 3.69
CA PHE A 71 12.04 -9.67 3.56
C PHE A 71 11.26 -9.52 2.26
N CYS A 72 10.97 -8.27 1.86
CA CYS A 72 10.29 -8.02 0.59
C CYS A 72 11.13 -8.42 -0.61
N ALA A 73 12.43 -8.10 -0.59
CA ALA A 73 13.34 -8.41 -1.69
C ALA A 73 13.60 -9.92 -1.84
N THR A 74 13.64 -10.66 -0.73
CA THR A 74 14.00 -12.10 -0.75
C THR A 74 12.78 -13.02 -0.80
N THR A 75 11.69 -12.66 -0.12
CA THR A 75 10.53 -13.55 0.07
C THR A 75 9.35 -13.15 -0.81
N LEU A 76 9.24 -11.88 -1.17
CA LEU A 76 8.13 -11.32 -1.95
C LEU A 76 8.62 -10.67 -3.25
N SER A 77 9.71 -11.16 -3.84
CA SER A 77 10.34 -10.59 -5.05
C SER A 77 9.37 -10.45 -6.23
N HIS A 78 8.41 -11.38 -6.35
CA HIS A 78 7.43 -11.43 -7.44
C HIS A 78 6.08 -10.75 -7.11
N ILE A 79 5.97 -10.07 -5.97
CA ILE A 79 4.67 -9.52 -5.53
C ILE A 79 4.13 -8.43 -6.48
N ASP A 80 5.02 -7.72 -7.16
CA ASP A 80 4.65 -6.70 -8.14
C ASP A 80 3.97 -7.33 -9.37
N GLU A 81 4.58 -8.39 -9.93
CA GLU A 81 4.04 -9.20 -11.03
C GLU A 81 2.69 -9.83 -10.63
N ILE A 82 2.63 -10.50 -9.47
CA ILE A 82 1.39 -11.12 -8.96
C ILE A 82 0.27 -10.09 -8.79
N THR A 83 0.58 -8.90 -8.29
CA THR A 83 -0.42 -7.82 -8.13
C THR A 83 -0.93 -7.38 -9.50
N TYR A 84 -0.03 -7.21 -10.47
CA TYR A 84 -0.38 -6.81 -11.83
C TYR A 84 -1.26 -7.85 -12.51
N GLU A 85 -0.85 -9.12 -12.48
CA GLU A 85 -1.60 -10.25 -13.04
C GLU A 85 -3.00 -10.35 -12.43
N TYR A 86 -3.11 -10.23 -11.10
CA TYR A 86 -4.40 -10.29 -10.43
C TYR A 86 -5.29 -9.11 -10.82
N VAL A 87 -4.79 -7.88 -10.78
CA VAL A 87 -5.61 -6.68 -11.07
C VAL A 87 -6.08 -6.64 -12.53
N THR A 88 -5.27 -7.16 -13.46
CA THR A 88 -5.62 -7.25 -14.89
C THR A 88 -6.45 -8.49 -15.25
N SER A 89 -6.70 -9.37 -14.27
CA SER A 89 -7.42 -10.63 -14.49
C SER A 89 -8.93 -10.47 -14.69
N PRO A 90 -9.58 -11.43 -15.38
CA PRO A 90 -11.04 -11.55 -15.41
C PRO A 90 -11.67 -11.67 -14.02
N GLU A 91 -11.00 -12.33 -13.08
CA GLU A 91 -11.45 -12.54 -11.71
C GLU A 91 -11.59 -11.21 -10.96
N PHE A 92 -10.58 -10.34 -11.05
CA PHE A 92 -10.64 -9.02 -10.44
C PHE A 92 -11.73 -8.16 -11.07
N ARG A 93 -11.89 -8.23 -12.40
CA ARG A 93 -12.98 -7.54 -13.10
C ARG A 93 -14.35 -8.01 -12.60
N SER A 94 -14.54 -9.32 -12.41
CA SER A 94 -15.78 -9.88 -11.87
C SER A 94 -16.05 -9.39 -10.44
N MET A 95 -15.02 -9.40 -9.59
CA MET A 95 -15.10 -8.87 -8.22
C MET A 95 -15.48 -7.38 -8.22
N LEU A 96 -14.90 -6.57 -9.11
CA LEU A 96 -15.22 -5.16 -9.24
C LEU A 96 -16.68 -4.94 -9.63
N THR A 97 -17.15 -5.59 -10.69
CA THR A 97 -18.55 -5.52 -11.13
C THR A 97 -19.51 -5.91 -10.00
N SER A 98 -19.23 -7.02 -9.31
CA SER A 98 -20.04 -7.46 -8.18
C SER A 98 -20.07 -6.43 -7.05
N THR A 99 -18.93 -5.82 -6.73
CA THR A 99 -18.84 -4.79 -5.68
C THR A 99 -19.63 -3.55 -6.06
N ILE A 100 -19.58 -3.12 -7.33
CA ILE A 100 -20.37 -1.98 -7.82
C ILE A 100 -21.85 -2.27 -7.69
N HIS A 101 -22.30 -3.46 -8.14
CA HIS A 101 -23.72 -3.82 -8.14
C HIS A 101 -24.29 -3.96 -6.73
N GLN A 102 -23.47 -4.34 -5.75
CA GLN A 102 -23.85 -4.41 -4.34
C GLN A 102 -23.84 -3.05 -3.64
N THR A 103 -23.06 -2.09 -4.14
CA THR A 103 -22.86 -0.79 -3.46
C THR A 103 -23.77 0.31 -4.00
N TYR A 104 -24.05 0.30 -5.31
CA TYR A 104 -24.72 1.40 -6.01
C TYR A 104 -26.08 0.97 -6.59
N PRO A 105 -27.04 1.89 -6.72
CA PRO A 105 -28.31 1.61 -7.38
C PRO A 105 -28.12 1.32 -8.88
N THR A 106 -29.02 0.53 -9.47
CA THR A 106 -28.90 0.02 -10.85
C THR A 106 -28.67 1.09 -11.91
N HIS A 107 -29.30 2.26 -11.77
CA HIS A 107 -29.16 3.36 -12.74
C HIS A 107 -27.78 4.06 -12.69
N GLU A 108 -26.94 3.74 -11.70
CA GLU A 108 -25.57 4.26 -11.58
C GLU A 108 -24.49 3.23 -11.95
N TRP A 109 -24.85 1.98 -12.21
CA TRP A 109 -23.87 0.90 -12.46
C TRP A 109 -22.93 1.22 -13.61
N GLU A 110 -23.47 1.59 -14.78
CA GLU A 110 -22.67 1.92 -15.97
C GLU A 110 -21.65 3.04 -15.69
N ARG A 111 -22.08 4.09 -14.97
CA ARG A 111 -21.21 5.20 -14.58
C ARG A 111 -20.03 4.71 -13.73
N PHE A 112 -20.30 3.88 -12.72
CA PHE A 112 -19.25 3.42 -11.80
C PHE A 112 -18.37 2.32 -12.41
N GLU A 113 -18.91 1.46 -13.26
CA GLU A 113 -18.13 0.51 -14.04
C GLU A 113 -17.16 1.23 -14.98
N ALA A 114 -17.62 2.26 -15.69
CA ALA A 114 -16.77 3.07 -16.54
C ALA A 114 -15.71 3.83 -15.73
N HIS A 115 -16.10 4.45 -14.60
CA HIS A 115 -15.18 5.22 -13.77
C HIS A 115 -14.07 4.36 -13.16
N PHE A 116 -14.45 3.28 -12.47
CA PHE A 116 -13.50 2.40 -11.81
C PHE A 116 -12.70 1.56 -12.79
N GLY A 117 -13.33 1.08 -13.87
CA GLY A 117 -12.64 0.41 -14.96
C GLY A 117 -11.58 1.30 -15.59
N GLY A 118 -11.93 2.56 -15.90
CA GLY A 118 -10.97 3.51 -16.48
C GLY A 118 -9.77 3.80 -15.58
N LEU A 119 -9.97 3.92 -14.26
CA LEU A 119 -8.87 4.11 -13.30
C LEU A 119 -7.92 2.91 -13.25
N LEU A 120 -8.46 1.69 -13.34
CA LEU A 120 -7.65 0.48 -13.35
C LEU A 120 -6.93 0.26 -14.67
N THR A 121 -7.56 0.59 -15.80
CA THR A 121 -6.89 0.60 -17.11
C THR A 121 -5.72 1.58 -17.11
N MET A 122 -5.93 2.81 -16.60
CA MET A 122 -4.84 3.79 -16.50
C MET A 122 -3.68 3.24 -15.64
N TRP A 123 -4.00 2.64 -14.49
CA TRP A 123 -2.96 2.03 -13.65
C TRP A 123 -2.26 0.86 -14.36
N SER A 124 -2.98 -0.02 -15.06
CA SER A 124 -2.39 -1.17 -15.74
C SER A 124 -1.51 -0.77 -16.91
N ASP A 125 -1.86 0.31 -17.61
CA ASP A 125 -1.06 0.82 -18.73
C ASP A 125 0.27 1.40 -18.23
N ASP A 126 0.24 2.20 -17.16
CA ASP A 126 1.45 2.77 -16.54
C ASP A 126 2.37 1.67 -15.95
N ASN A 127 1.80 0.53 -15.58
CA ASN A 127 2.51 -0.59 -14.94
C ASN A 127 2.71 -1.79 -15.87
N ALA A 128 2.51 -1.64 -17.18
CA ALA A 128 2.61 -2.75 -18.16
C ALA A 128 3.99 -3.42 -18.19
N HIS A 129 5.04 -2.75 -17.71
CA HIS A 129 6.37 -3.32 -17.55
C HIS A 129 6.45 -4.47 -16.52
N LEU A 130 5.40 -4.65 -15.70
CA LEU A 130 5.27 -5.76 -14.74
C LEU A 130 4.59 -6.99 -15.37
N ALA A 131 4.11 -6.90 -16.61
CA ALA A 131 3.64 -8.06 -17.35
C ALA A 131 4.86 -8.90 -17.75
N GLY A 132 4.86 -10.17 -17.33
CA GLY A 132 5.99 -11.12 -17.51
C GLY A 132 6.63 -11.14 -18.89
#